data_AF-A0A8H4AU11-F1
#
_entry.id   AF-A0A8H4AU11-F1
#
_cell.length_a   1.000
_cell.length_b   1.000
_cell.length_c   1.000
_cell.angle_alpha   90.00
_cell.angle_beta   90.00
_cell.angle_gamma   90.00
#
_symmetry.space_group_name_H-M   'P 1'
#
loop_
_entity.id
_entity.type
_entity.pdbx_description
1 polymer ?
#
loop_
_entity_poly.entity_id
_entity_poly.type
_entity_poly.pdbx_seq_one_letter_code
_entity_poly.pdbx_strand_id
1 'polypeptide(L)'
;MSKFHPLHEQLLCEWKLKLSKTEKFFPCPTLNGLFKDEDKIFDNFMQNLLEVQGSKHHEEKLTSQPIFVPKNYIVNRRIQKKRKTLPISNEENLYHDESVKSLSQEIEFELNHDESVKSSSQEVECEIDSYLFQSLKAKLMIGKADEILPDFDILMRLPLAQLNKIFKDLDISQLDDVVLAILCNEIVKHENIAYQNYVVFFKYGLLEKVRNIKSKPSRNFLANISNIAKAKSKPMVYGLLLPLITEFDISQPQLEVIARIIDSGLSEESIVALLNELFSDSYPSTSQIINSTSKDSYSLQIKWSPTTIDVLFSIFNQKFDLKEAASQHIIPKFLRHLDFNIELSPNDKKLGQLLMLLVTKHSKDFMENLEEIKVIAEKSKSFIKRGVLGQITNLMKKSR
;
A
#
# COMPACT_ATOMS: atom_id res chain seq x y z
N MET A 1 -25.73 -20.83 -22.39
CA MET A 1 -25.40 -21.47 -21.09
C MET A 1 -24.92 -22.89 -21.36
N SER A 2 -23.66 -23.20 -21.11
CA SER A 2 -23.15 -24.58 -21.14
C SER A 2 -23.46 -25.26 -19.81
N LYS A 3 -24.32 -26.27 -19.80
CA LYS A 3 -24.45 -27.16 -18.64
C LYS A 3 -23.16 -27.96 -18.50
N PHE A 4 -22.62 -28.07 -17.28
CA PHE A 4 -21.49 -28.96 -17.02
C PHE A 4 -21.92 -30.41 -17.26
N HIS A 5 -20.97 -31.24 -17.70
CA HIS A 5 -21.21 -32.67 -17.89
C HIS A 5 -21.41 -33.33 -16.50
N PRO A 6 -22.40 -34.22 -16.29
CA PRO A 6 -22.77 -34.71 -14.94
C PRO A 6 -21.61 -35.31 -14.12
N LEU A 7 -20.66 -35.99 -14.79
CA LEU A 7 -19.44 -36.50 -14.16
C LEU A 7 -18.58 -35.41 -13.49
N HIS A 8 -18.54 -34.20 -14.06
CA HIS A 8 -17.78 -33.08 -13.50
C HIS A 8 -18.48 -32.48 -12.27
N GLU A 9 -19.81 -32.56 -12.22
CA GLU A 9 -20.63 -32.10 -11.11
C GLU A 9 -20.48 -33.04 -9.90
N GLN A 10 -20.46 -34.36 -10.13
CA GLN A 10 -20.11 -35.35 -9.10
C GLN A 10 -18.67 -35.18 -8.59
N LEU A 11 -17.68 -35.00 -9.47
CA LEU A 11 -16.30 -34.72 -9.07
C LEU A 11 -16.18 -33.44 -8.22
N LEU A 12 -16.88 -32.37 -8.57
CA LEU A 12 -16.93 -31.14 -7.77
C LEU A 12 -17.57 -31.35 -6.39
N CYS A 13 -18.63 -32.17 -6.29
CA CYS A 13 -19.25 -32.55 -5.02
C CYS A 13 -18.32 -33.41 -4.16
N GLU A 14 -17.62 -34.40 -4.73
CA GLU A 14 -16.61 -35.18 -4.00
C GLU A 14 -15.44 -34.32 -3.52
N TRP A 15 -14.96 -33.38 -4.34
CA TRP A 15 -13.88 -32.47 -3.97
C TRP A 15 -14.31 -31.54 -2.83
N LYS A 16 -15.52 -30.98 -2.87
CA LYS A 16 -16.10 -30.24 -1.73
C LYS A 16 -16.17 -31.09 -0.46
N LEU A 17 -16.65 -32.33 -0.55
CA LEU A 17 -16.76 -33.26 0.59
C LEU A 17 -15.41 -33.73 1.15
N LYS A 18 -14.36 -33.81 0.32
CA LYS A 18 -12.99 -34.09 0.77
C LYS A 18 -12.39 -32.87 1.48
N LEU A 19 -12.53 -31.67 0.89
CA LEU A 19 -12.04 -30.42 1.48
C LEU A 19 -12.73 -30.06 2.80
N SER A 20 -14.04 -30.28 2.92
CA SER A 20 -14.78 -30.03 4.17
C SER A 20 -14.47 -31.03 5.29
N LYS A 21 -13.91 -32.20 4.98
CA LYS A 21 -13.47 -33.19 5.98
C LYS A 21 -12.05 -32.93 6.50
N THR A 22 -11.30 -32.03 5.86
CA THR A 22 -9.95 -31.61 6.27
C THR A 22 -9.92 -30.30 7.05
N GLU A 23 -11.01 -29.94 7.76
CA GLU A 23 -11.10 -28.72 8.60
C GLU A 23 -10.15 -28.67 9.82
N LYS A 24 -9.29 -29.68 9.99
CA LYS A 24 -8.13 -29.60 10.87
C LYS A 24 -6.88 -29.82 10.03
N PHE A 25 -5.93 -28.89 10.16
CA PHE A 25 -4.61 -28.87 9.54
C PHE A 25 -4.53 -28.37 8.08
N PHE A 26 -4.33 -27.06 7.93
CA PHE A 26 -3.50 -26.46 6.88
C PHE A 26 -2.10 -26.06 7.41
N PRO A 27 -1.18 -26.99 7.71
CA PRO A 27 0.23 -26.76 7.48
C PRO A 27 0.46 -26.89 5.98
N CYS A 28 1.14 -25.93 5.36
CA CYS A 28 1.42 -25.97 3.93
C CYS A 28 2.36 -27.17 3.61
N PRO A 29 1.93 -28.18 2.83
CA PRO A 29 2.83 -29.23 2.39
C PRO A 29 3.63 -28.72 1.19
N THR A 30 4.96 -28.77 1.28
CA THR A 30 5.80 -28.61 0.09
C THR A 30 5.49 -29.71 -0.92
N LEU A 31 5.35 -29.32 -2.20
CA LEU A 31 4.90 -30.17 -3.32
C LEU A 31 5.63 -31.52 -3.47
N ASN A 32 6.83 -31.66 -2.89
CA ASN A 32 7.63 -32.89 -2.92
C ASN A 32 7.11 -34.01 -1.98
N GLY A 33 6.10 -33.74 -1.15
CA GLY A 33 5.48 -34.73 -0.26
C GLY A 33 4.28 -35.47 -0.86
N LEU A 34 3.65 -34.93 -1.91
CA LEU A 34 2.35 -35.42 -2.41
C LEU A 34 2.43 -36.57 -3.43
N PHE A 35 3.64 -37.01 -3.79
CA PHE A 35 3.91 -37.94 -4.89
C PHE A 35 4.90 -39.05 -4.51
N LYS A 36 4.94 -39.47 -3.25
CA LYS A 36 5.84 -40.55 -2.79
C LYS A 36 5.19 -41.91 -2.64
N ASP A 37 3.88 -41.95 -2.46
CA ASP A 37 3.09 -43.17 -2.37
C ASP A 37 1.90 -43.05 -3.31
N GLU A 38 1.98 -43.69 -4.49
CA GLU A 38 0.88 -44.15 -5.40
C GLU A 38 1.25 -44.19 -6.90
N ASP A 39 2.40 -44.76 -7.26
CA ASP A 39 2.77 -45.05 -8.67
C ASP A 39 1.64 -45.78 -9.43
N LYS A 40 0.91 -46.66 -8.73
CA LYS A 40 -0.21 -47.44 -9.27
C LYS A 40 -1.41 -46.61 -9.73
N ILE A 41 -1.62 -45.39 -9.22
CA ILE A 41 -2.76 -44.56 -9.67
C ILE A 41 -2.42 -43.88 -11.00
N PHE A 42 -1.17 -43.48 -11.20
CA PHE A 42 -0.74 -42.85 -12.44
C PHE A 42 -0.77 -43.83 -13.62
N ASP A 43 -0.30 -45.07 -13.42
CA ASP A 43 -0.37 -46.14 -14.43
C ASP A 43 -1.82 -46.49 -14.81
N ASN A 44 -2.71 -46.59 -13.82
CA ASN A 44 -4.12 -46.90 -14.05
C ASN A 44 -4.86 -45.77 -14.79
N PHE A 45 -4.48 -44.51 -14.55
CA PHE A 45 -4.96 -43.34 -15.31
C PHE A 45 -4.46 -43.35 -16.76
N MET A 46 -3.18 -43.69 -16.98
CA MET A 46 -2.59 -43.78 -18.32
C MET A 46 -3.15 -44.96 -19.14
N GLN A 47 -3.44 -46.11 -18.53
CA GLN A 47 -4.13 -47.22 -19.21
C GLN A 47 -5.54 -46.83 -19.65
N ASN A 48 -6.34 -46.23 -18.77
CA ASN A 48 -7.69 -45.75 -19.12
C ASN A 48 -7.67 -44.73 -20.29
N LEU A 49 -6.65 -43.86 -20.35
CA LEU A 49 -6.46 -42.91 -21.46
C LEU A 49 -6.11 -43.58 -22.80
N LEU A 50 -5.44 -44.73 -22.78
CA LEU A 50 -5.08 -45.50 -23.97
C LEU A 50 -6.23 -46.39 -24.46
N GLU A 51 -7.00 -46.99 -23.57
CA GLU A 51 -8.17 -47.80 -23.94
C GLU A 51 -9.27 -46.97 -24.63
N VAL A 52 -9.47 -45.71 -24.18
CA VAL A 52 -10.41 -44.77 -24.81
C VAL A 52 -10.02 -44.38 -26.24
N GLN A 53 -8.76 -44.57 -26.66
CA GLN A 53 -8.30 -44.32 -28.04
C GLN A 53 -8.33 -45.57 -28.94
N GLY A 54 -8.69 -46.75 -28.42
CA GLY A 54 -8.58 -48.03 -29.12
C GLY A 54 -9.78 -48.42 -30.02
N SER A 55 -10.94 -47.78 -29.89
CA SER A 55 -12.19 -48.19 -30.55
C SER A 55 -12.52 -47.33 -31.78
N LYS A 56 -12.41 -47.90 -32.99
CA LYS A 56 -12.77 -47.23 -34.26
C LYS A 56 -14.18 -47.58 -34.73
N HIS A 57 -14.80 -46.57 -35.35
CA HIS A 57 -15.95 -46.57 -36.27
C HIS A 57 -17.32 -46.17 -35.70
N HIS A 58 -17.63 -44.87 -35.74
CA HIS A 58 -18.52 -44.35 -36.80
C HIS A 58 -18.27 -42.85 -37.04
N GLU A 59 -18.47 -42.39 -38.27
CA GLU A 59 -18.26 -41.01 -38.69
C GLU A 59 -19.47 -40.12 -38.36
N GLU A 60 -19.26 -38.94 -37.78
CA GLU A 60 -19.96 -37.72 -38.20
C GLU A 60 -19.26 -36.44 -37.70
N LYS A 61 -19.41 -35.34 -38.43
CA LYS A 61 -18.56 -34.13 -38.32
C LYS A 61 -18.97 -33.22 -37.16
N LEU A 62 -18.04 -32.93 -36.24
CA LEU A 62 -17.99 -31.67 -35.49
C LEU A 62 -16.54 -31.19 -35.33
N THR A 63 -16.28 -29.94 -35.74
CA THR A 63 -14.93 -29.35 -35.75
C THR A 63 -14.61 -28.60 -34.47
N SER A 64 -13.70 -29.12 -33.65
CA SER A 64 -12.98 -28.34 -32.63
C SER A 64 -11.58 -28.90 -32.39
N GLN A 65 -10.55 -28.19 -32.84
CA GLN A 65 -9.16 -28.50 -32.49
C GLN A 65 -8.86 -28.00 -31.07
N PRO A 66 -8.03 -28.71 -30.27
CA PRO A 66 -7.56 -28.21 -28.99
C PRO A 66 -6.65 -27.00 -29.20
N ILE A 67 -6.90 -25.91 -28.47
CA ILE A 67 -6.12 -24.67 -28.54
C ILE A 67 -4.77 -24.86 -27.85
N PHE A 68 -3.78 -25.37 -28.59
CA PHE A 68 -2.39 -25.33 -28.17
C PHE A 68 -1.83 -23.92 -28.32
N VAL A 69 -1.57 -23.24 -27.20
CA VAL A 69 -0.87 -21.94 -27.19
C VAL A 69 0.59 -22.16 -27.60
N PRO A 70 1.10 -21.56 -28.69
CA PRO A 70 2.49 -21.75 -29.11
C PRO A 70 3.46 -21.16 -28.07
N LYS A 71 4.58 -21.85 -27.81
CA LYS A 71 5.61 -21.45 -26.82
C LYS A 71 6.14 -20.01 -27.00
N ASN A 72 6.00 -19.44 -28.20
CA ASN A 72 6.48 -18.10 -28.54
C ASN A 72 5.49 -16.96 -28.20
N TYR A 73 4.27 -17.27 -27.73
CA TYR A 73 3.24 -16.25 -27.42
C TYR A 73 3.70 -15.24 -26.36
N ILE A 74 4.36 -15.71 -25.29
CA ILE A 74 4.88 -14.87 -24.20
C ILE A 74 6.01 -13.95 -24.68
N VAL A 75 6.85 -14.44 -25.60
CA VAL A 75 7.97 -13.68 -26.18
C VAL A 75 7.43 -12.56 -27.08
N ASN A 76 6.50 -12.87 -27.99
CA ASN A 76 5.90 -11.89 -28.90
C ASN A 76 5.15 -10.78 -28.13
N ARG A 77 4.46 -11.14 -27.03
CA ARG A 77 3.77 -10.16 -26.17
C ARG A 77 4.73 -9.22 -25.42
N ARG A 78 5.95 -9.67 -25.12
CA ARG A 78 7.02 -8.82 -24.54
C ARG A 78 7.68 -7.91 -25.58
N ILE A 79 7.83 -8.37 -26.83
CA ILE A 79 8.36 -7.55 -27.94
C ILE A 79 7.37 -6.43 -28.31
N GLN A 80 6.07 -6.71 -28.37
CA GLN A 80 5.05 -5.67 -28.65
C GLN A 80 4.99 -4.58 -27.57
N LYS A 81 5.21 -4.90 -26.29
CA LYS A 81 5.31 -3.88 -25.23
C LYS A 81 6.55 -2.98 -25.35
N LYS A 82 7.66 -3.46 -25.92
CA LYS A 82 8.88 -2.66 -26.14
C LYS A 82 8.83 -1.75 -27.39
N ARG A 83 7.85 -1.93 -28.29
CA ARG A 83 7.69 -1.10 -29.51
C ARG A 83 6.74 0.10 -29.36
N LYS A 84 6.19 0.35 -28.17
CA LYS A 84 5.34 1.53 -27.88
C LYS A 84 6.07 2.72 -27.23
N THR A 85 7.40 2.67 -27.14
CA THR A 85 8.22 3.70 -26.48
C THR A 85 9.52 3.95 -27.26
N LEU A 86 9.45 4.79 -28.30
CA LEU A 86 10.46 5.77 -28.76
C LEU A 86 9.94 6.46 -30.05
N PRO A 87 10.33 7.72 -30.35
CA PRO A 87 9.69 8.57 -31.36
C PRO A 87 10.33 8.42 -32.76
N ILE A 88 9.63 8.93 -33.78
CA ILE A 88 10.18 9.21 -35.11
C ILE A 88 9.86 10.66 -35.47
N SER A 89 10.85 11.35 -36.02
CA SER A 89 10.90 12.75 -36.40
C SER A 89 10.23 13.08 -37.74
N ASN A 90 9.85 14.36 -37.92
CA ASN A 90 9.95 15.24 -39.11
C ASN A 90 9.95 14.57 -40.52
N GLU A 91 9.22 14.95 -41.57
CA GLU A 91 8.41 16.14 -41.98
C GLU A 91 7.49 15.66 -43.17
N GLU A 92 6.57 16.38 -43.85
CA GLU A 92 6.17 17.80 -43.94
C GLU A 92 4.68 17.97 -44.42
N ASN A 93 4.30 19.20 -44.82
CA ASN A 93 3.16 19.70 -45.65
C ASN A 93 2.34 18.70 -46.52
N LEU A 94 1.00 18.78 -46.68
CA LEU A 94 0.21 19.94 -47.16
C LEU A 94 -1.33 19.76 -46.88
N TYR A 95 -2.10 20.85 -46.97
CA TYR A 95 -3.56 21.00 -46.79
C TYR A 95 -4.49 19.90 -47.39
N HIS A 96 -5.46 19.44 -46.60
CA HIS A 96 -6.86 19.88 -46.81
C HIS A 96 -7.76 19.70 -45.57
N ASP A 97 -8.74 20.60 -45.47
CA ASP A 97 -9.79 20.68 -44.46
C ASP A 97 -10.91 19.66 -44.72
N GLU A 98 -11.36 18.93 -43.69
CA GLU A 98 -12.81 18.66 -43.49
C GLU A 98 -13.13 18.10 -42.09
N SER A 99 -14.29 18.51 -41.57
CA SER A 99 -14.70 18.31 -40.19
C SER A 99 -15.31 16.93 -39.89
N VAL A 100 -14.85 16.27 -38.82
CA VAL A 100 -15.65 15.23 -38.12
C VAL A 100 -15.58 15.45 -36.60
N LYS A 101 -16.74 15.63 -35.98
CA LYS A 101 -16.91 15.80 -34.53
C LYS A 101 -16.60 14.48 -33.80
N SER A 102 -15.63 14.48 -32.89
CA SER A 102 -15.44 13.39 -31.92
C SER A 102 -15.90 13.84 -30.53
N LEU A 103 -16.97 13.23 -30.03
CA LEU A 103 -17.48 13.45 -28.67
C LEU A 103 -16.38 13.18 -27.64
N SER A 104 -16.10 14.18 -26.79
CA SER A 104 -15.53 13.95 -25.47
C SER A 104 -16.68 13.58 -24.54
N GLN A 105 -16.53 12.50 -23.76
CA GLN A 105 -17.36 12.28 -22.58
C GLN A 105 -16.44 12.20 -21.37
N GLU A 106 -16.57 13.23 -20.54
CA GLU A 106 -16.08 13.25 -19.18
C GLU A 106 -16.75 12.13 -18.38
N ILE A 107 -15.99 11.50 -17.49
CA ILE A 107 -16.56 10.64 -16.43
C ILE A 107 -16.41 11.43 -15.15
N GLU A 108 -17.47 12.19 -14.83
CA GLU A 108 -17.67 12.74 -13.50
C GLU A 108 -17.93 11.59 -12.52
N PHE A 109 -17.27 11.65 -11.36
CA PHE A 109 -17.57 10.77 -10.22
C PHE A 109 -18.44 11.57 -9.25
N GLU A 110 -19.76 11.38 -9.31
CA GLU A 110 -20.67 11.76 -8.22
C GLU A 110 -21.61 10.61 -7.83
N LEU A 111 -22.20 10.76 -6.65
CA LEU A 111 -22.73 9.69 -5.81
C LEU A 111 -24.23 9.44 -6.06
N ASN A 112 -24.62 8.15 -6.00
CA ASN A 112 -25.90 7.62 -5.53
C ASN A 112 -27.22 8.32 -5.95
N HIS A 113 -28.04 7.64 -6.75
CA HIS A 113 -29.20 6.93 -6.18
C HIS A 113 -29.84 5.93 -7.16
N ASP A 114 -30.69 5.07 -6.59
CA ASP A 114 -31.39 3.91 -7.12
C ASP A 114 -31.92 3.98 -8.56
N GLU A 115 -31.73 2.87 -9.32
CA GLU A 115 -32.90 2.14 -9.83
C GLU A 115 -32.60 0.65 -10.08
N SER A 116 -33.65 -0.18 -10.06
CA SER A 116 -33.54 -1.62 -9.88
C SER A 116 -33.09 -2.39 -11.12
N VAL A 117 -32.06 -3.23 -10.98
CA VAL A 117 -31.83 -4.38 -11.88
C VAL A 117 -31.71 -5.66 -11.05
N LYS A 118 -32.70 -6.55 -11.19
CA LYS A 118 -32.68 -7.89 -10.58
C LYS A 118 -31.65 -8.79 -11.26
N SER A 119 -30.37 -8.64 -10.93
CA SER A 119 -29.37 -9.68 -11.18
C SER A 119 -29.40 -10.69 -10.03
N SER A 120 -29.90 -11.89 -10.29
CA SER A 120 -29.91 -13.01 -9.35
C SER A 120 -28.50 -13.60 -9.16
N SER A 121 -27.63 -12.83 -8.53
CA SER A 121 -26.35 -13.27 -7.98
C SER A 121 -26.63 -13.70 -6.55
N GLN A 122 -26.58 -15.00 -6.25
CA GLN A 122 -26.74 -15.47 -4.88
C GLN A 122 -25.58 -14.94 -4.04
N GLU A 123 -25.88 -13.96 -3.18
CA GLU A 123 -25.02 -13.55 -2.09
C GLU A 123 -24.82 -14.76 -1.18
N VAL A 124 -23.66 -15.41 -1.28
CA VAL A 124 -23.16 -16.25 -0.20
C VAL A 124 -22.60 -15.30 0.85
N GLU A 125 -23.50 -14.60 1.55
CA GLU A 125 -23.17 -14.08 2.88
C GLU A 125 -22.82 -15.30 3.74
N CYS A 126 -21.53 -15.52 3.97
CA CYS A 126 -21.12 -16.47 4.99
C CYS A 126 -21.69 -15.99 6.33
N GLU A 127 -22.51 -16.81 6.99
CA GLU A 127 -23.15 -16.51 8.30
C GLU A 127 -22.13 -16.34 9.45
N ILE A 128 -20.84 -16.54 9.16
CA ILE A 128 -19.68 -16.06 9.91
C ILE A 128 -19.66 -14.52 9.82
N ASP A 129 -19.98 -13.73 10.85
CA ASP A 129 -19.92 -14.13 12.26
C ASP A 129 -20.79 -13.24 13.19
N SER A 130 -22.13 -13.37 13.09
CA SER A 130 -23.03 -12.61 13.97
C SER A 130 -22.79 -12.93 15.46
N TYR A 131 -22.43 -14.18 15.78
CA TYR A 131 -22.09 -14.59 17.14
C TYR A 131 -20.74 -14.02 17.60
N LEU A 132 -19.64 -14.15 16.84
CA LEU A 132 -18.36 -13.53 17.21
C LEU A 132 -18.49 -12.01 17.31
N PHE A 133 -19.22 -11.36 16.41
CA PHE A 133 -19.48 -9.92 16.46
C PHE A 133 -20.22 -9.52 17.75
N GLN A 134 -21.29 -10.22 18.11
CA GLN A 134 -22.03 -9.95 19.35
C GLN A 134 -21.21 -10.31 20.60
N SER A 135 -20.44 -11.40 20.57
CA SER A 135 -19.50 -11.80 21.64
C SER A 135 -18.45 -10.73 21.87
N LEU A 136 -17.72 -10.30 20.82
CA LEU A 136 -16.77 -9.20 20.91
C LEU A 136 -17.45 -7.93 21.37
N LYS A 137 -18.58 -7.53 20.79
CA LYS A 137 -19.27 -6.30 21.20
C LYS A 137 -19.66 -6.32 22.69
N ALA A 138 -20.10 -7.46 23.22
CA ALA A 138 -20.37 -7.63 24.65
C ALA A 138 -19.08 -7.56 25.49
N LYS A 139 -18.01 -8.24 25.07
CA LYS A 139 -16.72 -8.27 25.78
C LYS A 139 -15.97 -6.94 25.75
N LEU A 140 -16.06 -6.19 24.65
CA LEU A 140 -15.53 -4.83 24.51
C LEU A 140 -16.22 -3.87 25.50
N MET A 141 -17.52 -4.02 25.74
CA MET A 141 -18.26 -3.26 26.76
C MET A 141 -17.86 -3.62 28.20
N ILE A 142 -17.33 -4.83 28.43
CA ILE A 142 -16.78 -5.27 29.74
C ILE A 142 -15.36 -4.74 29.95
N GLY A 143 -14.60 -4.49 28.87
CA GLY A 143 -13.31 -3.79 28.93
C GLY A 143 -12.16 -4.60 29.54
N LYS A 144 -12.22 -5.93 29.53
CA LYS A 144 -11.14 -6.80 30.04
C LYS A 144 -10.40 -7.50 28.91
N ALA A 145 -9.10 -7.23 28.79
CA ALA A 145 -8.27 -7.79 27.72
C ALA A 145 -8.29 -9.33 27.68
N ASP A 146 -8.18 -10.01 28.83
CA ASP A 146 -8.13 -11.48 28.90
C ASP A 146 -9.38 -12.17 28.34
N GLU A 147 -10.55 -11.52 28.44
CA GLU A 147 -11.82 -12.04 27.93
C GLU A 147 -11.98 -11.77 26.42
N ILE A 148 -11.36 -10.69 25.92
CA ILE A 148 -11.39 -10.24 24.51
C ILE A 148 -10.34 -10.97 23.64
N LEU A 149 -9.15 -11.23 24.18
CA LEU A 149 -7.98 -11.73 23.44
C LEU A 149 -8.25 -13.00 22.59
N PRO A 150 -8.94 -14.05 23.07
CA PRO A 150 -9.18 -15.25 22.26
C PRO A 150 -10.04 -14.97 21.02
N ASP A 151 -11.13 -14.22 21.19
CA ASP A 151 -12.02 -13.83 20.10
C ASP A 151 -11.32 -12.88 19.13
N PHE A 152 -10.46 -11.99 19.64
CA PHE A 152 -9.66 -11.05 18.86
C PHE A 152 -8.59 -11.75 18.00
N ASP A 153 -7.98 -12.84 18.49
CA ASP A 153 -7.02 -13.64 17.71
C ASP A 153 -7.68 -14.34 16.52
N ILE A 154 -8.89 -14.87 16.70
CA ILE A 154 -9.73 -15.44 15.63
C ILE A 154 -10.12 -14.35 14.63
N LEU A 155 -10.65 -13.24 15.13
CA LEU A 155 -11.09 -12.08 14.36
C LEU A 155 -9.98 -11.59 13.41
N MET A 156 -8.76 -11.41 13.92
CA MET A 156 -7.60 -10.94 13.14
C MET A 156 -7.12 -11.91 12.05
N ARG A 157 -7.63 -13.15 12.00
CA ARG A 157 -7.37 -14.13 10.93
C ARG A 157 -8.49 -14.20 9.89
N LEU A 158 -9.59 -13.47 10.07
CA LEU A 158 -10.67 -13.43 9.08
C LEU A 158 -10.20 -12.85 7.73
N PRO A 159 -10.88 -13.23 6.63
CA PRO A 159 -10.78 -12.54 5.34
C PRO A 159 -10.92 -11.03 5.48
N LEU A 160 -10.06 -10.28 4.80
CA LEU A 160 -9.97 -8.82 4.88
C LEU A 160 -11.32 -8.08 4.79
N ALA A 161 -12.18 -8.52 3.85
CA ALA A 161 -13.49 -7.89 3.63
C ALA A 161 -14.41 -8.00 4.86
N GLN A 162 -14.39 -9.16 5.55
CA GLN A 162 -15.15 -9.38 6.79
C GLN A 162 -14.53 -8.58 7.94
N LEU A 163 -13.21 -8.62 8.09
CA LEU A 163 -12.48 -7.86 9.12
C LEU A 163 -12.78 -6.36 9.03
N ASN A 164 -12.73 -5.80 7.82
CA ASN A 164 -12.98 -4.38 7.57
C ASN A 164 -14.44 -3.97 7.90
N LYS A 165 -15.43 -4.81 7.55
CA LYS A 165 -16.84 -4.61 7.95
C LYS A 165 -16.97 -4.61 9.48
N ILE A 166 -16.45 -5.64 10.14
CA ILE A 166 -16.52 -5.78 11.60
C ILE A 166 -15.82 -4.62 12.33
N PHE A 167 -14.65 -4.18 11.86
CA PHE A 167 -13.87 -3.13 12.55
C PHE A 167 -14.52 -1.75 12.43
N LYS A 168 -15.24 -1.50 11.32
CA LYS A 168 -16.07 -0.31 11.14
C LYS A 168 -17.25 -0.28 12.11
N ASP A 169 -17.83 -1.44 12.43
CA ASP A 169 -19.06 -1.55 13.23
C ASP A 169 -18.81 -1.77 14.75
N LEU A 170 -17.59 -2.15 15.16
CA LEU A 170 -17.21 -2.35 16.56
C LEU A 170 -16.68 -1.09 17.28
N ASP A 171 -16.37 -0.01 16.54
CA ASP A 171 -15.68 1.21 17.03
C ASP A 171 -14.53 0.94 18.03
N ILE A 172 -13.54 0.19 17.55
CA ILE A 172 -12.36 -0.25 18.32
C ILE A 172 -11.58 0.95 18.92
N SER A 173 -11.77 2.16 18.39
CA SER A 173 -11.13 3.38 18.88
C SER A 173 -11.54 3.76 20.32
N GLN A 174 -12.73 3.36 20.77
CA GLN A 174 -13.28 3.64 22.12
C GLN A 174 -12.68 2.74 23.21
N LEU A 175 -11.89 1.73 22.86
CA LEU A 175 -11.24 0.87 23.85
C LEU A 175 -10.34 1.69 24.78
N ASP A 176 -10.27 1.29 26.05
CA ASP A 176 -9.33 1.86 27.00
C ASP A 176 -7.86 1.73 26.52
N ASP A 177 -7.00 2.67 26.92
CA ASP A 177 -5.57 2.69 26.58
C ASP A 177 -4.83 1.41 27.00
N VAL A 178 -5.17 0.84 28.17
CA VAL A 178 -4.54 -0.38 28.68
C VAL A 178 -5.00 -1.58 27.86
N VAL A 179 -6.30 -1.70 27.59
CA VAL A 179 -6.87 -2.81 26.80
C VAL A 179 -6.29 -2.80 25.38
N LEU A 180 -6.32 -1.64 24.71
CA LEU A 180 -5.78 -1.51 23.36
C LEU A 180 -4.27 -1.78 23.31
N ALA A 181 -3.52 -1.35 24.33
CA ALA A 181 -2.10 -1.67 24.43
C ALA A 181 -1.85 -3.19 24.58
N ILE A 182 -2.67 -3.91 25.35
CA ILE A 182 -2.57 -5.37 25.47
C ILE A 182 -2.90 -6.04 24.14
N LEU A 183 -4.02 -5.70 23.49
CA LEU A 183 -4.39 -6.25 22.17
C LEU A 183 -3.29 -6.01 21.13
N CYS A 184 -2.75 -4.79 21.07
CA CYS A 184 -1.63 -4.48 20.19
C CYS A 184 -0.37 -5.29 20.53
N ASN A 185 0.01 -5.39 21.81
CA ASN A 185 1.22 -6.09 22.23
C ASN A 185 1.13 -7.60 22.00
N GLU A 186 -0.03 -8.23 22.13
CA GLU A 186 -0.21 -9.63 21.75
C GLU A 186 -0.19 -9.79 20.22
N ILE A 187 -1.00 -9.02 19.49
CA ILE A 187 -1.20 -9.27 18.05
C ILE A 187 0.06 -9.06 17.20
N VAL A 188 1.00 -8.21 17.64
CA VAL A 188 2.29 -8.03 16.93
C VAL A 188 3.25 -9.22 17.12
N LYS A 189 3.10 -10.06 18.14
CA LYS A 189 3.92 -11.27 18.33
C LYS A 189 3.62 -12.37 17.31
N HIS A 190 2.42 -12.36 16.76
CA HIS A 190 1.99 -13.33 15.76
C HIS A 190 2.65 -13.02 14.39
N GLU A 191 3.05 -14.07 13.66
CA GLU A 191 3.59 -13.96 12.29
C GLU A 191 2.63 -14.51 11.24
N ASN A 192 1.65 -15.31 11.66
CA ASN A 192 0.64 -15.97 10.83
C ASN A 192 -0.54 -15.06 10.43
N ILE A 193 -0.56 -13.79 10.86
CA ILE A 193 -1.60 -12.82 10.52
C ILE A 193 -1.24 -12.08 9.23
N ALA A 194 -2.21 -11.98 8.32
CA ALA A 194 -2.02 -11.31 7.03
C ALA A 194 -1.64 -9.83 7.19
N TYR A 195 -0.68 -9.36 6.38
CA TYR A 195 -0.20 -7.97 6.39
C TYR A 195 -1.34 -6.93 6.36
N GLN A 196 -2.36 -7.13 5.52
CA GLN A 196 -3.45 -6.17 5.38
C GLN A 196 -4.38 -6.15 6.59
N ASN A 197 -4.46 -7.23 7.37
CA ASN A 197 -5.25 -7.27 8.60
C ASN A 197 -4.62 -6.38 9.68
N TYR A 198 -3.28 -6.32 9.76
CA TYR A 198 -2.59 -5.32 10.60
C TYR A 198 -2.84 -3.88 10.16
N VAL A 199 -2.86 -3.61 8.85
CA VAL A 199 -3.16 -2.27 8.31
C VAL A 199 -4.58 -1.83 8.73
N VAL A 200 -5.58 -2.72 8.57
CA VAL A 200 -6.95 -2.48 9.01
C VAL A 200 -7.02 -2.27 10.52
N PHE A 201 -6.33 -3.09 11.33
CA PHE A 201 -6.33 -2.90 12.78
C PHE A 201 -5.71 -1.58 13.24
N PHE A 202 -4.56 -1.19 12.69
CA PHE A 202 -3.97 0.09 13.05
C PHE A 202 -4.81 1.27 12.55
N LYS A 203 -5.54 1.13 11.42
CA LYS A 203 -6.52 2.13 10.97
C LYS A 203 -7.68 2.28 11.96
N TYR A 204 -8.43 1.23 12.28
CA TYR A 204 -9.61 1.39 13.15
C TYR A 204 -9.29 1.51 14.64
N GLY A 205 -8.18 0.92 15.11
CA GLY A 205 -7.79 0.95 16.52
C GLY A 205 -6.92 2.14 16.93
N LEU A 206 -5.99 2.59 16.08
CA LEU A 206 -5.01 3.63 16.44
C LEU A 206 -5.26 4.98 15.75
N LEU A 207 -5.75 5.04 14.50
CA LEU A 207 -5.88 6.29 13.76
C LEU A 207 -6.82 7.29 14.43
N GLU A 208 -8.08 6.90 14.63
CA GLU A 208 -9.06 7.77 15.31
C GLU A 208 -8.62 8.09 16.75
N LYS A 209 -7.95 7.15 17.42
CA LYS A 209 -7.47 7.37 18.78
C LYS A 209 -6.37 8.44 18.84
N VAL A 210 -5.39 8.37 17.95
CA VAL A 210 -4.31 9.38 17.83
C VAL A 210 -4.87 10.71 17.33
N ARG A 211 -5.74 10.69 16.33
CA ARG A 211 -6.44 11.87 15.80
C ARG A 211 -7.15 12.65 16.90
N ASN A 212 -7.85 11.98 17.80
CA ASN A 212 -8.64 12.61 18.87
C ASN A 212 -7.83 13.04 20.11
N ILE A 213 -6.50 12.88 20.13
CA ILE A 213 -5.65 13.35 21.24
C ILE A 213 -5.65 14.89 21.32
N LYS A 214 -6.15 15.45 22.43
CA LYS A 214 -6.19 16.90 22.70
C LYS A 214 -5.12 17.41 23.67
N SER A 215 -4.43 16.50 24.37
CA SER A 215 -3.42 16.79 25.39
C SER A 215 -2.13 16.03 25.11
N LYS A 216 -1.03 16.35 25.81
CA LYS A 216 0.24 15.61 25.63
C LYS A 216 0.03 14.09 25.81
N PRO A 217 0.45 13.23 24.86
CA PRO A 217 0.30 11.78 24.98
C PRO A 217 1.06 11.22 26.19
N SER A 218 0.53 10.16 26.81
CA SER A 218 1.21 9.55 27.96
C SER A 218 2.52 8.88 27.55
N ARG A 219 3.52 8.86 28.46
CA ARG A 219 4.81 8.19 28.21
C ARG A 219 4.62 6.70 27.88
N ASN A 220 3.64 6.05 28.50
CA ASN A 220 3.32 4.64 28.27
C ASN A 220 2.73 4.43 26.86
N PHE A 221 1.82 5.31 26.42
CA PHE A 221 1.31 5.29 25.05
C PHE A 221 2.43 5.47 24.02
N LEU A 222 3.31 6.46 24.21
CA LEU A 222 4.46 6.73 23.34
C LEU A 222 5.53 5.61 23.34
N ALA A 223 5.62 4.83 24.41
CA ALA A 223 6.46 3.63 24.47
C ALA A 223 5.81 2.46 23.71
N ASN A 224 4.53 2.19 23.97
CA ASN A 224 3.77 1.11 23.33
C ASN A 224 3.71 1.32 21.81
N ILE A 225 3.32 2.50 21.33
CA ILE A 225 3.19 2.77 19.89
C ILE A 225 4.53 2.67 19.15
N SER A 226 5.64 3.04 19.79
CA SER A 226 7.00 2.83 19.28
C SER A 226 7.35 1.35 19.19
N ASN A 227 7.00 0.53 20.18
CA ASN A 227 7.25 -0.91 20.16
C ASN A 227 6.40 -1.64 19.10
N ILE A 228 5.12 -1.29 18.97
CA ILE A 228 4.22 -1.80 17.93
C ILE A 228 4.76 -1.43 16.54
N ALA A 229 5.21 -0.19 16.37
CA ALA A 229 5.85 0.27 15.14
C ALA A 229 7.13 -0.52 14.82
N LYS A 230 7.99 -0.83 15.81
CA LYS A 230 9.18 -1.68 15.57
C LYS A 230 8.81 -3.08 15.08
N ALA A 231 7.81 -3.69 15.71
CA ALA A 231 7.39 -5.06 15.39
C ALA A 231 6.68 -5.15 14.02
N LYS A 232 5.92 -4.13 13.63
CA LYS A 232 5.12 -4.10 12.40
C LYS A 232 5.24 -2.73 11.69
N SER A 233 6.46 -2.34 11.31
CA SER A 233 6.75 -1.00 10.76
C SER A 233 5.96 -0.68 9.48
N LYS A 234 5.98 -1.57 8.48
CA LYS A 234 5.25 -1.31 7.23
C LYS A 234 3.72 -1.25 7.44
N PRO A 235 3.07 -2.13 8.23
CA PRO A 235 1.67 -1.91 8.58
C PRO A 235 1.39 -0.58 9.31
N MET A 236 2.29 -0.12 10.19
CA MET A 236 2.15 1.17 10.88
C MET A 236 2.18 2.36 9.92
N VAL A 237 2.98 2.29 8.86
CA VAL A 237 3.00 3.31 7.79
C VAL A 237 1.63 3.44 7.13
N TYR A 238 1.08 2.35 6.59
CA TYR A 238 -0.16 2.40 5.81
C TYR A 238 -1.44 2.45 6.65
N GLY A 239 -1.42 1.90 7.87
CA GLY A 239 -2.58 1.88 8.77
C GLY A 239 -2.73 3.13 9.63
N LEU A 240 -1.62 3.79 10.00
CA LEU A 240 -1.65 4.95 10.89
C LEU A 240 -0.98 6.19 10.28
N LEU A 241 0.33 6.13 9.99
CA LEU A 241 1.09 7.35 9.68
C LEU A 241 0.62 8.04 8.41
N LEU A 242 0.47 7.29 7.31
CA LEU A 242 0.09 7.86 6.03
C LEU A 242 -1.31 8.50 6.13
N PRO A 243 -2.39 7.81 6.56
CA PRO A 243 -3.68 8.46 6.82
C PRO A 243 -3.58 9.68 7.75
N LEU A 244 -2.80 9.60 8.85
CA LEU A 244 -2.67 10.69 9.81
C LEU A 244 -1.98 11.94 9.24
N ILE A 245 -1.05 11.76 8.29
CA ILE A 245 -0.33 12.85 7.61
C ILE A 245 -1.14 13.43 6.44
N THR A 246 -2.06 12.66 5.87
CA THR A 246 -2.66 12.95 4.57
C THR A 246 -4.15 13.30 4.61
N GLU A 247 -4.91 12.64 5.49
CA GLU A 247 -6.37 12.77 5.62
C GLU A 247 -6.78 13.81 6.70
N PHE A 248 -5.85 14.29 7.54
CA PHE A 248 -6.19 15.11 8.72
C PHE A 248 -5.22 16.27 9.02
N ASP A 249 -5.75 17.33 9.64
CA ASP A 249 -4.95 18.40 10.25
C ASP A 249 -4.20 17.89 11.50
N ILE A 250 -2.89 17.79 11.40
CA ILE A 250 -2.00 17.45 12.51
C ILE A 250 -1.87 18.65 13.47
N SER A 251 -2.08 18.42 14.76
CA SER A 251 -1.72 19.37 15.82
C SER A 251 -0.58 18.82 16.71
N GLN A 252 -0.11 19.60 17.68
CA GLN A 252 1.12 19.28 18.43
C GLN A 252 1.13 17.89 19.12
N PRO A 253 0.03 17.39 19.73
CA PRO A 253 0.00 16.04 20.30
C PRO A 253 0.13 14.93 19.26
N GLN A 254 -0.54 15.06 18.11
CA GLN A 254 -0.42 14.11 16.98
C GLN A 254 1.02 14.12 16.45
N LEU A 255 1.63 15.30 16.33
CA LEU A 255 3.02 15.44 15.89
C LEU A 255 4.01 14.76 16.85
N GLU A 256 3.79 14.83 18.16
CA GLU A 256 4.61 14.09 19.13
C GLU A 256 4.51 12.57 18.94
N VAL A 257 3.33 12.05 18.58
CA VAL A 257 3.14 10.62 18.22
C VAL A 257 3.84 10.28 16.90
N ILE A 258 3.65 11.08 15.85
CA ILE A 258 4.25 10.86 14.52
C ILE A 258 5.77 10.86 14.62
N ALA A 259 6.35 11.89 15.24
CA ALA A 259 7.79 11.99 15.47
C ALA A 259 8.29 10.78 16.28
N ARG A 260 7.55 10.33 17.30
CA ARG A 260 7.95 9.16 18.11
C ARG A 260 7.99 7.86 17.29
N ILE A 261 7.03 7.66 16.39
CA ILE A 261 6.98 6.50 15.50
C ILE A 261 8.11 6.56 14.47
N ILE A 262 8.37 7.71 13.87
CA ILE A 262 9.47 7.90 12.91
C ILE A 262 10.83 7.71 13.60
N ASP A 263 11.05 8.38 14.74
CA ASP A 263 12.36 8.47 15.39
C ASP A 263 12.82 7.18 16.09
N SER A 264 11.90 6.26 16.36
CA SER A 264 12.22 5.05 17.12
C SER A 264 11.38 3.83 16.78
N GLY A 265 10.47 3.92 15.83
CA GLY A 265 9.51 2.87 15.48
C GLY A 265 9.73 2.24 14.10
N LEU A 266 10.12 3.01 13.08
CA LEU A 266 10.16 2.49 11.70
C LEU A 266 11.48 1.81 11.33
N SER A 267 11.40 0.72 10.57
CA SER A 267 12.52 0.22 9.77
C SER A 267 12.85 1.16 8.61
N GLU A 268 14.09 1.07 8.11
CA GLU A 268 14.58 1.82 6.96
C GLU A 268 13.68 1.67 5.72
N GLU A 269 13.28 0.45 5.37
CA GLU A 269 12.41 0.17 4.24
C GLU A 269 11.00 0.75 4.42
N SER A 270 10.57 0.91 5.68
CA SER A 270 9.28 1.51 6.03
C SER A 270 9.34 3.04 5.93
N ILE A 271 10.47 3.66 6.25
CA ILE A 271 10.71 5.09 5.99
C ILE A 271 10.72 5.36 4.49
N VAL A 272 11.43 4.55 3.70
CA VAL A 272 11.44 4.68 2.23
C VAL A 272 10.05 4.42 1.65
N ALA A 273 9.28 3.47 2.18
CA ALA A 273 7.88 3.27 1.79
C ALA A 273 7.02 4.52 2.06
N LEU A 274 7.12 5.13 3.25
CA LEU A 274 6.41 6.37 3.57
C LEU A 274 6.79 7.50 2.61
N LEU A 275 8.07 7.67 2.28
CA LEU A 275 8.53 8.67 1.31
C LEU A 275 7.99 8.40 -0.11
N ASN A 276 7.98 7.15 -0.58
CA ASN A 276 7.40 6.81 -1.89
C ASN A 276 5.93 7.24 -1.99
N GLU A 277 5.12 6.98 -0.96
CA GLU A 277 3.70 7.34 -0.96
C GLU A 277 3.50 8.87 -0.90
N LEU A 278 4.23 9.57 -0.01
CA LEU A 278 4.16 11.03 0.14
C LEU A 278 4.59 11.81 -1.12
N PHE A 279 5.38 11.20 -2.02
CA PHE A 279 5.79 11.77 -3.30
C PHE A 279 5.26 10.99 -4.52
N SER A 280 4.20 10.19 -4.34
CA SER A 280 3.54 9.45 -5.43
C SER A 280 2.65 10.38 -6.27
N ASP A 281 2.51 10.10 -7.57
CA ASP A 281 1.63 10.88 -8.47
C ASP A 281 0.14 10.61 -8.22
N SER A 282 -0.17 9.53 -7.49
CA SER A 282 -1.50 9.13 -7.04
C SER A 282 -2.01 9.91 -5.83
N TYR A 283 -1.28 10.92 -5.35
CA TYR A 283 -1.55 11.57 -4.07
C TYR A 283 -2.34 12.89 -4.18
N PRO A 284 -3.63 12.93 -3.77
CA PRO A 284 -4.38 14.18 -3.67
C PRO A 284 -4.00 14.92 -2.38
N SER A 285 -3.22 16.00 -2.51
CA SER A 285 -2.84 16.81 -1.34
C SER A 285 -4.00 17.68 -0.84
N THR A 286 -4.67 17.21 0.21
CA THR A 286 -5.62 17.99 1.02
C THR A 286 -4.92 19.07 1.86
N SER A 287 -4.27 20.03 1.18
CA SER A 287 -3.94 21.36 1.74
C SER A 287 -3.39 22.28 0.64
N GLN A 288 -4.22 23.24 0.21
CA GLN A 288 -3.83 24.41 -0.58
C GLN A 288 -3.08 24.10 -1.90
N ILE A 289 -3.80 23.55 -2.88
CA ILE A 289 -3.46 23.75 -4.29
C ILE A 289 -3.50 25.27 -4.56
N ILE A 290 -2.35 25.89 -4.80
CA ILE A 290 -2.28 27.27 -5.25
C ILE A 290 -2.47 27.25 -6.78
N ASN A 291 -3.46 28.00 -7.26
CA ASN A 291 -3.93 28.02 -8.65
C ASN A 291 -2.79 28.01 -9.69
N SER A 292 -2.62 26.87 -10.39
CA SER A 292 -1.93 26.82 -11.68
C SER A 292 -2.98 26.79 -12.79
N THR A 293 -3.27 27.97 -13.37
CA THR A 293 -4.21 28.13 -14.49
C THR A 293 -3.57 27.78 -15.85
N SER A 294 -2.67 26.78 -15.89
CA SER A 294 -2.12 26.20 -17.11
C SER A 294 -2.46 24.71 -17.20
N LYS A 295 -2.52 24.17 -18.42
CA LYS A 295 -2.91 22.77 -18.70
C LYS A 295 -1.80 21.75 -18.40
N ASP A 296 -1.05 21.96 -17.32
CA ASP A 296 0.11 21.17 -16.93
C ASP A 296 -0.16 20.42 -15.63
N SER A 297 -0.91 19.33 -15.69
CA SER A 297 -1.22 18.46 -14.53
C SER A 297 0.02 17.77 -13.89
N TYR A 298 1.23 18.15 -14.29
CA TYR A 298 2.53 17.65 -13.81
C TYR A 298 3.29 18.68 -12.94
N SER A 299 2.66 19.81 -12.57
CA SER A 299 3.32 20.92 -11.86
C SER A 299 2.60 21.45 -10.62
N LEU A 300 1.91 20.59 -9.87
CA LEU A 300 1.32 20.98 -8.58
C LEU A 300 2.42 21.21 -7.52
N GLN A 301 2.84 22.47 -7.36
CA GLN A 301 3.71 22.90 -6.27
C GLN A 301 2.90 23.03 -4.97
N ILE A 302 3.09 22.08 -4.05
CA ILE A 302 2.39 22.04 -2.76
C ILE A 302 3.13 22.91 -1.74
N LYS A 303 2.40 23.81 -1.10
CA LYS A 303 2.88 24.57 0.06
C LYS A 303 2.81 23.69 1.30
N TRP A 304 3.94 23.45 1.94
CA TRP A 304 4.03 22.69 3.18
C TRP A 304 3.55 23.53 4.37
N SER A 305 2.74 22.93 5.23
CA SER A 305 2.43 23.51 6.54
C SER A 305 3.64 23.37 7.48
N PRO A 306 3.69 24.11 8.60
CA PRO A 306 4.70 23.87 9.63
C PRO A 306 4.73 22.41 10.12
N THR A 307 3.58 21.73 10.19
CA THR A 307 3.52 20.32 10.61
C THR A 307 4.03 19.37 9.52
N THR A 308 3.81 19.66 8.23
CA THR A 308 4.45 18.92 7.13
C THR A 308 5.97 19.06 7.17
N ILE A 309 6.48 20.28 7.40
CA ILE A 309 7.93 20.54 7.54
C ILE A 309 8.49 19.76 8.74
N ASP A 310 7.77 19.70 9.85
CA ASP A 310 8.19 18.97 11.05
C ASP A 310 8.23 17.46 10.84
N VAL A 311 7.22 16.89 10.16
CA VAL A 311 7.19 15.45 9.80
C VAL A 311 8.34 15.12 8.84
N LEU A 312 8.55 15.92 7.79
CA LEU A 312 9.67 15.73 6.87
C LEU A 312 11.01 15.87 7.60
N PHE A 313 11.15 16.81 8.54
CA PHE A 313 12.34 16.95 9.36
C PHE A 313 12.59 15.70 10.23
N SER A 314 11.57 15.14 10.88
CA SER A 314 11.70 13.87 11.60
C SER A 314 12.13 12.74 10.66
N ILE A 315 11.54 12.63 9.46
CA ILE A 315 11.92 11.61 8.46
C ILE A 315 13.40 11.76 8.07
N PHE A 316 13.81 12.92 7.55
CA PHE A 316 15.19 13.15 7.12
C PHE A 316 16.19 13.22 8.28
N ASN A 317 15.75 13.33 9.54
CA ASN A 317 16.60 13.15 10.69
C ASN A 317 16.84 11.65 11.04
N GLN A 318 16.10 10.72 10.44
CA GLN A 318 16.48 9.31 10.49
C GLN A 318 17.55 8.99 9.45
N LYS A 319 18.28 7.89 9.68
CA LYS A 319 19.22 7.34 8.70
C LYS A 319 18.49 6.26 7.91
N PHE A 320 18.50 6.40 6.59
CA PHE A 320 18.01 5.46 5.61
C PHE A 320 18.82 5.66 4.33
N ASP A 321 18.96 4.63 3.50
CA ASP A 321 19.58 4.74 2.18
C ASP A 321 18.48 4.65 1.10
N LEU A 322 18.35 5.67 0.25
CA LEU A 322 17.42 5.68 -0.88
C LEU A 322 17.94 4.75 -1.99
N LYS A 323 17.39 3.53 -2.03
CA LYS A 323 17.62 2.57 -3.12
C LYS A 323 17.42 3.25 -4.48
N GLU A 324 18.24 2.91 -5.47
CA GLU A 324 18.33 3.59 -6.79
C GLU A 324 16.97 3.79 -7.50
N ALA A 325 16.05 2.83 -7.43
CA ALA A 325 14.71 2.97 -8.01
C ALA A 325 13.79 3.94 -7.23
N ALA A 326 14.06 4.15 -5.93
CA ALA A 326 13.36 5.09 -5.08
C ALA A 326 13.93 6.51 -5.22
N SER A 327 15.26 6.65 -5.26
CA SER A 327 15.93 7.95 -5.44
C SER A 327 15.52 8.63 -6.75
N GLN A 328 15.45 7.88 -7.86
CA GLN A 328 15.06 8.40 -9.19
C GLN A 328 13.70 9.12 -9.24
N HIS A 329 12.77 8.83 -8.34
CA HIS A 329 11.44 9.48 -8.32
C HIS A 329 11.17 10.33 -7.07
N ILE A 330 11.70 9.95 -5.89
CA ILE A 330 11.55 10.76 -4.67
C ILE A 330 12.38 12.05 -4.80
N ILE A 331 13.67 11.96 -5.14
CA ILE A 331 14.60 13.09 -5.01
C ILE A 331 14.19 14.29 -5.87
N PRO A 332 13.90 14.15 -7.18
CA PRO A 332 13.52 15.30 -8.01
C PRO A 332 12.22 15.98 -7.54
N LYS A 333 11.24 15.20 -7.08
CA LYS A 333 9.98 15.74 -6.53
C LYS A 333 10.22 16.46 -5.21
N PHE A 334 10.92 15.82 -4.28
CA PHE A 334 11.24 16.40 -2.98
C PHE A 334 12.04 17.70 -3.11
N LEU A 335 13.08 17.74 -3.95
CA LEU A 335 13.88 18.95 -4.18
C LEU A 335 13.04 20.07 -4.81
N ARG A 336 12.18 19.76 -5.79
CA ARG A 336 11.23 20.74 -6.36
C ARG A 336 10.27 21.33 -5.33
N HIS A 337 9.75 20.52 -4.41
CA HIS A 337 8.89 21.02 -3.33
C HIS A 337 9.67 21.79 -2.25
N LEU A 338 10.89 21.36 -1.94
CA LEU A 338 11.78 22.06 -1.00
C LEU A 338 12.18 23.44 -1.53
N ASP A 339 12.48 23.56 -2.82
CA ASP A 339 12.79 24.81 -3.50
C ASP A 339 11.65 25.82 -3.37
N PHE A 340 10.45 25.41 -3.79
CA PHE A 340 9.22 26.21 -3.69
C PHE A 340 8.94 26.69 -2.25
N ASN A 341 9.07 25.81 -1.26
CA ASN A 341 8.82 26.18 0.13
C ASN A 341 9.90 27.09 0.72
N ILE A 342 11.14 27.01 0.25
CA ILE A 342 12.22 27.94 0.61
C ILE A 342 12.03 29.30 -0.06
N GLU A 343 11.50 29.37 -1.29
CA GLU A 343 11.12 30.64 -1.92
C GLU A 343 9.98 31.35 -1.15
N LEU A 344 8.96 30.59 -0.73
CA LEU A 344 7.86 31.11 0.09
C LEU A 344 8.31 31.54 1.49
N SER A 345 9.21 30.79 2.13
CA SER A 345 9.62 30.97 3.53
C SER A 345 11.14 30.98 3.72
N PRO A 346 11.90 31.94 3.12
CA PRO A 346 13.36 31.87 3.05
C PRO A 346 14.06 31.98 4.41
N ASN A 347 13.39 32.53 5.42
CA ASN A 347 13.89 32.65 6.79
C ASN A 347 13.60 31.41 7.67
N ASP A 348 12.87 30.41 7.16
CA ASP A 348 12.49 29.25 7.96
C ASP A 348 13.72 28.44 8.40
N LYS A 349 13.76 28.14 9.70
CA LYS A 349 14.90 27.44 10.31
C LYS A 349 14.90 25.96 9.98
N LYS A 350 13.73 25.31 9.93
CA LYS A 350 13.61 23.86 9.69
C LYS A 350 13.82 23.50 8.23
N LEU A 351 13.39 24.33 7.28
CA LEU A 351 13.78 24.18 5.86
C LEU A 351 15.31 24.31 5.70
N GLY A 352 15.95 25.23 6.42
CA GLY A 352 17.42 25.33 6.47
C GLY A 352 18.10 24.11 7.12
N GLN A 353 17.47 23.50 8.14
CA GLN A 353 17.95 22.26 8.75
C GLN A 353 17.74 21.03 7.84
N LEU A 354 16.64 20.97 7.08
CA LEU A 354 16.40 19.95 6.06
C LEU A 354 17.52 19.97 5.01
N LEU A 355 17.83 21.13 4.42
CA LEU A 355 18.97 21.29 3.51
C LEU A 355 20.29 20.79 4.13
N MET A 356 20.54 21.09 5.40
CA MET A 356 21.72 20.61 6.11
C MET A 356 21.74 19.08 6.24
N LEU A 357 20.60 18.43 6.50
CA LEU A 357 20.49 16.97 6.58
C LEU A 357 20.80 16.30 5.23
N LEU A 358 20.36 16.88 4.10
CA LEU A 358 20.68 16.36 2.77
C LEU A 358 22.19 16.32 2.53
N VAL A 359 22.90 17.41 2.86
CA VAL A 359 24.35 17.56 2.60
C VAL A 359 25.23 17.02 3.72
N THR A 360 24.65 16.33 4.72
CA THR A 360 25.40 15.69 5.82
C THR A 360 24.98 14.23 5.96
N LYS A 361 23.84 13.97 6.61
CA LYS A 361 23.32 12.62 6.92
C LYS A 361 23.02 11.80 5.67
N HIS A 362 22.41 12.43 4.67
CA HIS A 362 21.97 11.80 3.41
C HIS A 362 22.88 12.13 2.22
N SER A 363 24.10 12.59 2.49
CA SER A 363 25.00 13.13 1.45
C SER A 363 25.26 12.16 0.30
N LYS A 364 25.25 10.85 0.54
CA LYS A 364 25.41 9.80 -0.49
C LYS A 364 24.29 9.81 -1.53
N ASP A 365 23.04 9.83 -1.07
CA ASP A 365 21.86 9.70 -1.94
C ASP A 365 21.64 10.94 -2.79
N PHE A 366 22.12 12.09 -2.32
CA PHE A 366 21.99 13.39 -2.96
C PHE A 366 23.28 13.88 -3.66
N MET A 367 24.30 13.02 -3.83
CA MET A 367 25.58 13.39 -4.46
C MET A 367 25.42 13.96 -5.87
N GLU A 368 24.48 13.42 -6.65
CA GLU A 368 24.24 13.83 -8.05
C GLU A 368 23.47 15.17 -8.14
N ASN A 369 22.74 15.53 -7.08
CA ASN A 369 21.91 16.75 -7.01
C ASN A 369 22.59 17.92 -6.27
N LEU A 370 23.90 17.86 -5.99
CA LEU A 370 24.57 18.87 -5.17
C LEU A 370 24.52 20.30 -5.75
N GLU A 371 24.53 20.49 -7.07
CA GLU A 371 24.35 21.81 -7.69
C GLU A 371 22.89 22.30 -7.58
N GLU A 372 21.90 21.42 -7.68
CA GLU A 372 20.48 21.75 -7.47
C GLU A 372 20.24 22.21 -6.02
N ILE A 373 20.74 21.44 -5.05
CA ILE A 373 20.68 21.77 -3.62
C ILE A 373 21.42 23.09 -3.33
N LYS A 374 22.49 23.40 -4.06
CA LYS A 374 23.22 24.68 -3.94
C LYS A 374 22.35 25.85 -4.38
N VAL A 375 21.69 25.76 -5.54
CA VAL A 375 20.76 26.78 -6.04
C VAL A 375 19.63 27.00 -5.03
N ILE A 376 19.04 25.93 -4.48
CA ILE A 376 18.01 26.01 -3.44
C ILE A 376 18.55 26.71 -2.17
N ALA A 377 19.74 26.32 -1.71
CA ALA A 377 20.38 26.90 -0.53
C ALA A 377 20.73 28.38 -0.73
N GLU A 378 21.05 28.82 -1.95
CA GLU A 378 21.29 30.22 -2.29
C GLU A 378 20.03 31.09 -2.17
N LYS A 379 18.82 30.53 -2.29
CA LYS A 379 17.55 31.25 -2.05
C LYS A 379 17.24 31.43 -0.55
N SER A 380 17.71 30.51 0.29
CA SER A 380 17.54 30.62 1.75
C SER A 380 18.19 31.89 2.32
N LYS A 381 17.56 32.47 3.33
CA LYS A 381 18.04 33.57 4.19
C LYS A 381 18.27 33.12 5.64
N SER A 382 18.06 31.84 5.93
CA SER A 382 18.33 31.25 7.26
C SER A 382 19.81 31.34 7.64
N PHE A 383 20.10 31.42 8.94
CA PHE A 383 21.47 31.46 9.45
C PHE A 383 22.31 30.21 9.08
N ILE A 384 21.64 29.11 8.76
CA ILE A 384 22.22 27.80 8.45
C ILE A 384 22.82 27.78 7.03
N LYS A 385 22.37 28.67 6.14
CA LYS A 385 22.83 28.79 4.74
C LYS A 385 24.33 28.65 4.56
N ARG A 386 25.13 29.40 5.34
CA ARG A 386 26.60 29.39 5.25
C ARG A 386 27.19 28.01 5.53
N GLY A 387 26.59 27.28 6.47
CA GLY A 387 26.97 25.90 6.77
C GLY A 387 26.63 24.95 5.62
N VAL A 388 25.42 25.06 5.05
CA VAL A 388 24.99 24.22 3.90
C VAL A 388 25.93 24.41 2.71
N LEU A 389 26.15 25.65 2.27
CA LEU A 389 27.02 25.97 1.12
C LEU A 389 28.48 25.53 1.37
N GLY A 390 28.95 25.64 2.61
CA GLY A 390 30.26 25.12 3.02
C GLY A 390 30.38 23.61 2.87
N GLN A 391 29.37 22.85 3.30
CA GLN A 391 29.38 21.38 3.16
C GLN A 391 29.23 20.94 1.71
N ILE A 392 28.38 21.58 0.91
CA ILE A 392 28.28 21.34 -0.54
C ILE A 392 29.65 21.51 -1.21
N THR A 393 30.34 22.62 -0.92
CA THR A 393 31.68 22.89 -1.45
C THR A 393 32.69 21.81 -1.04
N ASN A 394 32.57 21.25 0.16
CA ASN A 394 33.42 20.15 0.62
C ASN A 394 33.10 18.81 -0.06
N LEU A 395 31.82 18.51 -0.34
CA LEU A 395 31.41 17.30 -1.04
C LEU A 395 31.82 17.35 -2.52
N MET A 396 31.60 18.48 -3.21
CA MET A 396 32.03 18.70 -4.60
C MET A 396 33.55 18.61 -4.81
N LYS A 397 34.35 18.84 -3.74
CA LYS A 397 35.80 18.63 -3.75
C LYS A 397 36.23 17.18 -3.52
N LYS A 398 35.35 16.34 -2.96
CA LYS A 398 35.59 14.91 -2.72
C LYS A 398 35.09 14.01 -3.86
N SER A 399 34.21 14.54 -4.72
CA SER A 399 33.69 13.87 -5.92
C SER A 399 34.49 14.18 -7.20
N ARG A 400 35.59 14.92 -7.07
CA ARG A 400 36.58 15.20 -8.11
C ARG A 400 37.90 14.54 -7.75
#